data_AF-A0AAC8Q5G5-F1
#
_entry.id   AF-A0AAC8Q5G5-F1
#
_cell.length_a   1.000
_cell.length_b   1.000
_cell.length_c   1.000
_cell.angle_alpha   90.00
_cell.angle_beta   90.00
_cell.angle_gamma   90.00
#
_symmetry.space_group_name_H-M   'P 1'
#
loop_
_entity.id
_entity.type
_entity.pdbx_description
1 polymer ?
#
loop_
_entity_poly.entity_id
_entity_poly.type
_entity_poly.pdbx_seq_one_letter_code
_entity_poly.pdbx_strand_id
1 'polypeptide(L)'
;MTASIPIQFPNQFRGMFQRVESTYRPLLVDALKKVHEAPIPTELRPFFDHVTVESPQPSFMLIPLMFLAAAEASGGITPRHIEALPAMLLSMEVTAIADDTVDRTPMRSGRMSFPRRFGEASATPFTGALLMLMAQHARRCPPEFGDALLQYVLRIFSMFLWERQNTYPEQATFEHWLSQRYAATGVATAFAIDSALALNGRAPLPTSVVDRFSYIFQDVDDLVGLLERRDEQGENDDLQMGIVTRPLLLSIGQRPELGTLVEQLWKEYRPLHSASLMEFQQQHAEICDRTRFLHDRLRQAMLEIGVPAAARCMLEDLRVCLEETPASIRPFLRELTLSIIDRLHRCEDPELNRILEECFREEPRDEAALSAQGPTPAREPRTICVYCSSSGIVEPAWFELAAALGTEIARRGDRLVFGGGNTGLMGAVAHATREHGGEVISVIPEVMRGTPYVFEQSTELIATRDLRGRKAAMEMRADAFVVLPGGFGTLDEALEIIASKQLHMHRKPIVFVNAKGFWEPLTALFEHLFKERFASAQHHRHIYHLAEDLAGVFAYLDTYVPPPFPAKWF
;
A
#
# COMPACT_ATOMS: atom_id res chain seq x y z
N MET A 1 -0.50 -44.01 -16.96
CA MET A 1 -1.34 -43.57 -15.83
C MET A 1 -0.74 -42.27 -15.33
N THR A 2 -1.31 -41.12 -15.70
CA THR A 2 -0.88 -39.82 -15.18
C THR A 2 -1.17 -39.80 -13.69
N ALA A 3 -0.13 -39.85 -12.86
CA ALA A 3 -0.27 -39.64 -11.42
C ALA A 3 -1.00 -38.31 -11.22
N SER A 4 -2.02 -38.28 -10.37
CA SER A 4 -2.71 -37.04 -10.04
C SER A 4 -1.69 -36.10 -9.40
N ILE A 5 -1.36 -34.98 -10.03
CA ILE A 5 -0.48 -33.97 -9.43
C ILE A 5 -1.22 -33.38 -8.24
N PRO A 6 -0.78 -33.62 -6.99
CA PRO A 6 -1.54 -33.23 -5.82
C PRO A 6 -1.28 -31.75 -5.51
N ILE A 7 -2.06 -30.83 -6.10
CA ILE A 7 -2.01 -29.42 -5.69
C ILE A 7 -2.62 -29.28 -4.30
N GLN A 8 -1.87 -28.71 -3.36
CA GLN A 8 -2.40 -28.31 -2.05
C GLN A 8 -2.82 -26.84 -2.12
N PHE A 9 -4.13 -26.61 -2.09
CA PHE A 9 -4.67 -25.25 -2.06
C PHE A 9 -4.42 -24.62 -0.69
N PRO A 10 -4.21 -23.30 -0.57
CA PRO A 10 -3.87 -22.68 0.70
C PRO A 10 -5.03 -22.64 1.68
N ASN A 11 -5.16 -23.73 2.44
CA ASN A 11 -6.12 -23.87 3.53
C ASN A 11 -5.89 -22.84 4.65
N GLN A 12 -4.76 -22.13 4.63
CA GLN A 12 -4.42 -21.06 5.57
C GLN A 12 -5.08 -19.72 5.27
N PHE A 13 -5.47 -19.46 4.01
CA PHE A 13 -6.26 -18.29 3.63
C PHE A 13 -7.73 -18.72 3.46
N ARG A 14 -8.64 -18.29 4.34
CA ARG A 14 -10.09 -18.47 4.12
C ARG A 14 -10.63 -17.34 3.26
N GLY A 15 -11.95 -17.33 3.02
CA GLY A 15 -12.60 -16.28 2.25
C GLY A 15 -12.55 -16.58 0.76
N MET A 16 -11.95 -15.68 -0.02
CA MET A 16 -11.94 -15.73 -1.49
C MET A 16 -11.37 -17.03 -2.00
N PHE A 17 -10.14 -17.36 -1.58
CA PHE A 17 -9.41 -18.52 -2.09
C PHE A 17 -10.14 -19.84 -1.82
N GLN A 18 -10.69 -20.02 -0.61
CA GLN A 18 -11.48 -21.22 -0.30
C GLN A 18 -12.73 -21.36 -1.20
N ARG A 19 -13.42 -20.27 -1.54
CA ARG A 19 -14.61 -20.32 -2.40
C ARG A 19 -14.29 -20.64 -3.85
N VAL A 20 -13.20 -20.09 -4.36
CA VAL A 20 -12.80 -20.23 -5.77
C VAL A 20 -11.96 -21.47 -6.04
N GLU A 21 -11.63 -22.26 -5.01
CA GLU A 21 -10.80 -23.47 -5.13
C GLU A 21 -11.31 -24.41 -6.25
N SER A 22 -12.61 -24.71 -6.25
CA SER A 22 -13.20 -25.63 -7.25
C SER A 22 -13.05 -25.12 -8.69
N THR A 23 -13.01 -23.80 -8.87
CA THR A 23 -12.84 -23.13 -10.17
C THR A 23 -11.38 -23.07 -10.60
N TYR A 24 -10.46 -22.71 -9.69
CA TYR A 24 -9.07 -22.45 -10.06
C TYR A 24 -8.21 -23.71 -10.05
N ARG A 25 -8.52 -24.67 -9.18
CA ARG A 25 -7.76 -25.92 -9.04
C ARG A 25 -7.56 -26.65 -10.38
N PRO A 26 -8.58 -26.86 -11.24
CA PRO A 26 -8.37 -27.51 -12.54
C PRO A 26 -7.40 -26.76 -13.46
N LEU A 27 -7.47 -25.42 -13.49
CA LEU A 27 -6.60 -24.57 -14.30
C LEU A 27 -5.14 -24.66 -13.84
N LEU A 28 -4.94 -24.63 -12.53
CA LEU A 28 -3.61 -24.74 -11.92
C LEU A 28 -3.01 -26.12 -12.13
N VAL A 29 -3.80 -27.20 -12.01
CA VAL A 29 -3.36 -28.57 -12.29
C VAL A 29 -2.92 -28.72 -13.75
N ASP A 30 -3.70 -28.18 -14.69
CA ASP A 30 -3.35 -28.21 -16.12
C ASP A 30 -2.07 -27.41 -16.42
N ALA A 31 -1.94 -26.23 -15.82
CA ALA A 31 -0.73 -25.41 -15.96
C ALA A 31 0.51 -26.11 -15.38
N LEU A 32 0.41 -26.71 -14.19
CA LEU A 32 1.50 -27.43 -13.55
C LEU A 32 1.88 -28.70 -14.33
N LYS A 33 0.89 -29.38 -14.92
CA LYS A 33 1.12 -30.51 -15.83
C LYS A 33 1.93 -30.07 -17.06
N LYS A 34 1.62 -28.91 -17.66
CA LYS A 34 2.40 -28.34 -18.77
C LYS A 34 3.85 -28.05 -18.37
N VAL A 35 4.09 -27.57 -17.15
CA VAL A 35 5.45 -27.35 -16.62
C VAL A 35 6.16 -28.70 -16.43
N HIS A 36 5.48 -29.69 -15.84
CA HIS A 36 6.05 -31.03 -15.61
C HIS A 36 6.39 -31.75 -16.93
N GLU A 37 5.53 -31.66 -17.93
CA GLU A 37 5.71 -32.27 -19.26
C GLU A 37 6.69 -31.50 -20.16
N ALA A 38 7.30 -30.41 -19.66
CA ALA A 38 8.29 -29.65 -20.42
C ALA A 38 9.46 -30.55 -20.87
N PRO A 39 9.95 -30.38 -22.12
CA PRO A 39 11.06 -31.16 -22.65
C PRO A 39 12.38 -30.68 -22.02
N ILE A 40 12.77 -31.31 -20.92
CA ILE A 40 14.01 -31.06 -20.18
C ILE A 40 14.93 -32.29 -20.23
N PRO A 41 16.26 -32.12 -20.05
CA PRO A 41 17.19 -33.23 -19.88
C PRO A 41 16.76 -34.18 -18.76
N THR A 42 16.95 -35.49 -18.96
CA THR A 42 16.55 -36.53 -18.00
C THR A 42 17.24 -36.36 -16.65
N GLU A 43 18.46 -35.86 -16.65
CA GLU A 43 19.27 -35.58 -15.46
C GLU A 43 18.67 -34.49 -14.57
N LEU A 44 17.89 -33.57 -15.16
CA LEU A 44 17.20 -32.53 -14.41
C LEU A 44 15.86 -32.98 -13.82
N ARG A 45 15.34 -34.14 -14.25
CA ARG A 45 14.02 -34.64 -13.88
C ARG A 45 13.79 -34.67 -12.36
N PRO A 46 14.72 -35.15 -11.52
CA PRO A 46 14.51 -35.16 -10.06
C PRO A 46 14.27 -33.77 -9.45
N PHE A 47 14.92 -32.72 -9.98
CA PHE A 47 14.72 -31.36 -9.49
C PHE A 47 13.37 -30.78 -9.95
N PHE A 48 12.96 -31.08 -11.18
CA PHE A 48 11.66 -30.65 -11.69
C PHE A 48 10.50 -31.41 -11.04
N ASP A 49 10.64 -32.70 -10.78
CA ASP A 49 9.64 -33.50 -10.06
C ASP A 49 9.45 -32.96 -8.64
N HIS A 50 10.53 -32.48 -8.01
CA HIS A 50 10.43 -31.83 -6.72
C HIS A 50 9.52 -30.60 -6.74
N VAL A 51 9.70 -29.67 -7.68
CA VAL A 51 8.89 -28.44 -7.76
C VAL A 51 7.50 -28.67 -8.36
N THR A 52 7.34 -29.67 -9.24
CA THR A 52 6.07 -29.88 -9.96
C THR A 52 5.15 -30.95 -9.38
N VAL A 53 5.68 -31.90 -8.60
CA VAL A 53 4.92 -33.06 -8.12
C VAL A 53 5.03 -33.22 -6.61
N GLU A 54 6.25 -33.16 -6.06
CA GLU A 54 6.48 -33.46 -4.65
C GLU A 54 6.18 -32.27 -3.75
N SER A 55 6.45 -31.04 -4.20
CA SER A 55 6.35 -29.82 -3.41
C SER A 55 5.48 -28.69 -4.00
N PRO A 56 4.28 -28.95 -4.55
CA PRO A 56 3.36 -27.87 -4.90
C PRO A 56 2.72 -27.32 -3.61
N GLN A 57 3.42 -26.44 -2.89
CA GLN A 57 2.91 -25.90 -1.62
C GLN A 57 1.94 -24.73 -1.83
N PRO A 58 1.18 -24.35 -0.79
CA PRO A 58 0.15 -23.34 -0.92
C PRO A 58 0.60 -21.86 -0.84
N SER A 59 1.72 -21.56 -0.17
CA SER A 59 2.32 -20.20 -0.14
C SER A 59 2.81 -19.79 -1.53
N PHE A 60 3.34 -20.75 -2.30
CA PHE A 60 3.68 -20.61 -3.72
C PHE A 60 2.49 -20.32 -4.63
N MET A 61 1.26 -20.47 -4.14
CA MET A 61 0.07 -20.28 -4.96
C MET A 61 -0.46 -18.85 -4.92
N LEU A 62 0.09 -17.96 -4.09
CA LEU A 62 -0.48 -16.62 -3.92
C LEU A 62 -0.46 -15.78 -5.19
N ILE A 63 0.68 -15.66 -5.89
CA ILE A 63 0.74 -14.95 -7.18
C ILE A 63 -0.26 -15.54 -8.20
N PRO A 64 -0.25 -16.86 -8.52
CA PRO A 64 -1.19 -17.39 -9.52
C PRO A 64 -2.65 -17.30 -9.07
N LEU A 65 -2.95 -17.38 -7.78
CA LEU A 65 -4.31 -17.20 -7.26
C LEU A 65 -4.78 -15.75 -7.31
N MET A 66 -3.93 -14.79 -6.95
CA MET A 66 -4.21 -13.35 -7.10
C MET A 66 -4.41 -13.00 -8.58
N PHE A 67 -3.59 -13.56 -9.48
CA PHE A 67 -3.74 -13.39 -10.93
C PHE A 67 -5.08 -13.92 -11.44
N LEU A 68 -5.49 -15.12 -11.05
CA LEU A 68 -6.80 -15.68 -11.46
C LEU A 68 -7.98 -14.90 -10.89
N ALA A 69 -7.91 -14.50 -9.63
CA ALA A 69 -8.95 -13.72 -8.98
C ALA A 69 -9.08 -12.31 -9.59
N ALA A 70 -7.96 -11.67 -9.89
CA ALA A 70 -7.95 -10.39 -10.60
C ALA A 70 -8.50 -10.53 -12.03
N ALA A 71 -8.19 -11.63 -12.72
CA ALA A 71 -8.74 -11.91 -14.05
C ALA A 71 -10.26 -12.07 -14.00
N GLU A 72 -10.77 -12.88 -13.07
CA GLU A 72 -12.20 -13.08 -12.88
C GLU A 72 -12.92 -11.75 -12.57
N ALA A 73 -12.38 -10.94 -11.66
CA ALA A 73 -12.96 -9.68 -11.25
C ALA A 73 -12.92 -8.57 -12.34
N SER A 74 -12.01 -8.67 -13.32
CA SER A 74 -11.75 -7.59 -14.29
C SER A 74 -12.36 -7.81 -15.68
N GLY A 75 -12.96 -8.98 -15.92
CA GLY A 75 -13.52 -9.35 -17.23
C GLY A 75 -13.66 -10.86 -17.47
N GLY A 76 -13.31 -11.69 -16.49
CA GLY A 76 -13.33 -13.15 -16.61
C GLY A 76 -11.95 -13.74 -16.95
N ILE A 77 -11.79 -15.03 -16.68
CA ILE A 77 -10.58 -15.78 -17.01
C ILE A 77 -10.63 -16.16 -18.49
N THR A 78 -9.72 -15.59 -19.30
CA THR A 78 -9.64 -15.83 -20.75
C THR A 78 -8.54 -16.84 -21.11
N PRO A 79 -8.50 -17.38 -22.35
CA PRO A 79 -7.41 -18.25 -22.79
C PRO A 79 -6.01 -17.64 -22.63
N ARG A 80 -5.88 -16.31 -22.73
CA ARG A 80 -4.62 -15.58 -22.50
C ARG A 80 -4.13 -15.75 -21.06
N HIS A 81 -5.03 -15.74 -20.08
CA HIS A 81 -4.68 -15.98 -18.68
C HIS A 81 -4.22 -17.42 -18.47
N ILE A 82 -4.93 -18.39 -19.06
CA ILE A 82 -4.60 -19.80 -18.96
C ILE A 82 -3.22 -20.08 -19.58
N GLU A 83 -2.87 -19.41 -20.67
CA GLU A 83 -1.55 -19.51 -21.32
C GLU A 83 -0.42 -18.91 -20.47
N ALA A 84 -0.70 -17.89 -19.67
CA ALA A 84 0.24 -17.25 -18.74
C ALA A 84 0.47 -18.03 -17.43
N LEU A 85 -0.48 -18.88 -17.01
CA LEU A 85 -0.42 -19.59 -15.72
C LEU A 85 0.88 -20.39 -15.46
N PRO A 86 1.47 -21.12 -16.42
CA PRO A 86 2.74 -21.80 -16.19
C PRO A 86 3.87 -20.84 -15.78
N ALA A 87 3.90 -19.63 -16.37
CA ALA A 87 4.90 -18.63 -16.00
C ALA A 87 4.63 -18.06 -14.59
N MET A 88 3.36 -17.85 -14.22
CA MET A 88 2.96 -17.42 -12.88
C MET A 88 3.27 -18.45 -11.78
N LEU A 89 3.17 -19.75 -12.09
CA LEU A 89 3.58 -20.81 -11.16
C LEU A 89 5.10 -20.82 -10.99
N LEU A 90 5.84 -20.78 -12.11
CA LEU A 90 7.30 -20.77 -12.10
C LEU A 90 7.88 -19.52 -11.43
N SER A 91 7.21 -18.36 -11.52
CA SER A 91 7.70 -17.13 -10.89
C SER A 91 7.80 -17.24 -9.37
N MET A 92 6.85 -17.95 -8.74
CA MET A 92 6.88 -18.21 -7.30
C MET A 92 7.98 -19.19 -6.91
N GLU A 93 8.15 -20.27 -7.67
CA GLU A 93 9.21 -21.26 -7.44
C GLU A 93 10.60 -20.64 -7.57
N VAL A 94 10.83 -19.87 -8.64
CA VAL A 94 12.09 -19.13 -8.85
C VAL A 94 12.37 -18.20 -7.68
N THR A 95 11.37 -17.45 -7.23
CA THR A 95 11.50 -16.46 -6.17
C THR A 95 11.85 -17.12 -4.86
N ALA A 96 11.14 -18.17 -4.43
CA ALA A 96 11.44 -18.79 -3.15
C ALA A 96 12.73 -19.63 -3.16
N ILE A 97 13.08 -20.29 -4.27
CA ILE A 97 14.37 -21.01 -4.33
C ILE A 97 15.53 -20.02 -4.24
N ALA A 98 15.42 -18.86 -4.91
CA ALA A 98 16.43 -17.81 -4.80
C ALA A 98 16.51 -17.27 -3.37
N ASP A 99 15.37 -16.92 -2.78
CA ASP A 99 15.23 -16.41 -1.42
C ASP A 99 15.80 -17.40 -0.37
N ASP A 100 15.34 -18.65 -0.40
CA ASP A 100 15.82 -19.74 0.49
C ASP A 100 17.32 -20.00 0.35
N THR A 101 17.89 -19.76 -0.83
CA THR A 101 19.32 -19.92 -1.05
C THR A 101 20.11 -18.76 -0.43
N VAL A 102 19.61 -17.54 -0.56
CA VAL A 102 20.24 -16.33 0.00
C VAL A 102 20.19 -16.35 1.53
N ASP A 103 19.05 -16.75 2.09
CA ASP A 103 18.77 -16.76 3.52
C ASP A 103 19.16 -18.06 4.22
N ARG A 104 19.61 -19.06 3.46
CA ARG A 104 19.94 -20.40 3.93
C ARG A 104 18.78 -21.05 4.72
N THR A 105 17.55 -20.75 4.29
CA THR A 105 16.31 -21.21 4.92
C THR A 105 16.27 -22.73 4.97
N PRO A 106 16.18 -23.37 6.17
CA PRO A 106 16.20 -24.83 6.27
C PRO A 106 14.86 -25.46 5.88
N MET A 107 13.77 -24.85 6.36
CA MET A 107 12.40 -25.29 6.15
C MET A 107 11.57 -24.15 5.59
N ARG A 108 10.64 -24.47 4.67
CA ARG A 108 9.62 -23.55 4.16
C ARG A 108 8.26 -24.25 4.17
N SER A 109 7.29 -23.66 4.86
CA SER A 109 5.93 -24.18 5.05
C SER A 109 5.92 -25.67 5.44
N GLY A 110 6.75 -26.04 6.43
CA GLY A 110 6.81 -27.39 7.00
C GLY A 110 7.54 -28.44 6.16
N ARG A 111 8.30 -28.06 5.13
CA ARG A 111 9.14 -28.98 4.33
C ARG A 111 10.55 -28.45 4.16
N MET A 112 11.51 -29.34 3.89
CA MET A 112 12.87 -28.92 3.56
C MET A 112 12.88 -28.04 2.32
N SER A 113 13.60 -26.92 2.38
CA SER A 113 13.81 -26.06 1.22
C SER A 113 14.59 -26.78 0.10
N PHE A 114 14.47 -26.28 -1.12
CA PHE A 114 15.24 -26.79 -2.26
C PHE A 114 16.76 -26.82 -1.99
N PRO A 115 17.41 -25.72 -1.55
CA PRO A 115 18.85 -25.73 -1.26
C PRO A 115 19.21 -26.69 -0.13
N ARG A 116 18.33 -26.90 0.86
CA ARG A 116 18.57 -27.89 1.92
C ARG A 116 18.56 -29.32 1.39
N ARG A 117 17.66 -29.63 0.44
CA ARG A 117 17.52 -30.98 -0.13
C ARG A 117 18.60 -31.30 -1.17
N PHE A 118 18.88 -30.36 -2.07
CA PHE A 118 19.71 -30.60 -3.26
C PHE A 118 21.07 -29.88 -3.22
N GLY A 119 21.31 -29.07 -2.18
CA GLY A 119 22.52 -28.27 -2.00
C GLY A 119 22.44 -26.89 -2.68
N GLU A 120 23.04 -25.89 -2.04
CA GLU A 120 23.14 -24.50 -2.58
C GLU A 120 23.78 -24.47 -3.97
N ALA A 121 24.77 -25.34 -4.22
CA ALA A 121 25.44 -25.46 -5.52
C ALA A 121 24.49 -25.86 -6.66
N SER A 122 23.41 -26.59 -6.36
CA SER A 122 22.39 -26.99 -7.32
C SER A 122 21.31 -25.91 -7.49
N ALA A 123 21.02 -25.14 -6.44
CA ALA A 123 19.93 -24.16 -6.42
C ALA A 123 20.11 -23.04 -7.45
N THR A 124 21.32 -22.48 -7.56
CA THR A 124 21.61 -21.40 -8.52
C THR A 124 21.40 -21.82 -9.98
N PRO A 125 22.05 -22.88 -10.52
CA PRO A 125 21.84 -23.29 -11.91
C PRO A 125 20.41 -23.77 -12.17
N PHE A 126 19.76 -24.39 -11.18
CA PHE A 126 18.36 -24.81 -11.32
C PHE A 126 17.40 -23.62 -11.39
N THR A 127 17.59 -22.58 -10.58
CA THR A 127 16.84 -21.32 -10.68
C THR A 127 16.98 -20.71 -12.08
N GLY A 128 18.19 -20.76 -12.66
CA GLY A 128 18.43 -20.37 -14.05
C GLY A 128 17.63 -21.19 -15.07
N ALA A 129 17.53 -22.51 -14.88
CA ALA A 129 16.72 -23.37 -15.74
C ALA A 129 15.21 -23.04 -15.63
N LEU A 130 14.70 -22.78 -14.43
CA LEU A 130 13.32 -22.36 -14.21
C LEU A 130 13.02 -21.00 -14.86
N LEU A 131 13.95 -20.03 -14.76
CA LEU A 131 13.83 -18.74 -15.46
C LEU A 131 13.73 -18.91 -16.98
N MET A 132 14.52 -19.81 -17.58
CA MET A 132 14.45 -20.10 -19.02
C MET A 132 13.13 -20.75 -19.42
N LEU A 133 12.63 -21.68 -18.60
CA LEU A 133 11.32 -22.31 -18.83
C LEU A 133 10.19 -21.29 -18.71
N MET A 134 10.27 -20.42 -17.70
CA MET A 134 9.31 -19.33 -17.49
C MET A 134 9.28 -18.38 -18.68
N ALA A 135 10.44 -17.97 -19.21
CA ALA A 135 10.54 -17.18 -20.43
C ALA A 135 9.97 -17.92 -21.66
N GLN A 136 10.18 -19.24 -21.78
CA GLN A 136 9.60 -20.05 -22.85
C GLN A 136 8.07 -20.05 -22.81
N HIS A 137 7.46 -20.10 -21.63
CA HIS A 137 6.01 -19.97 -21.47
C HIS A 137 5.53 -18.55 -21.78
N ALA A 138 6.21 -17.52 -21.29
CA ALA A 138 5.87 -16.12 -21.53
C ALA A 138 5.92 -15.72 -23.02
N ARG A 139 6.79 -16.36 -23.82
CA ARG A 139 6.84 -16.14 -25.29
C ARG A 139 5.55 -16.51 -26.03
N ARG A 140 4.67 -17.30 -25.41
CA ARG A 140 3.36 -17.65 -25.97
C ARG A 140 2.26 -16.65 -25.57
N CYS A 141 2.57 -15.76 -24.62
CA CYS A 141 1.65 -14.73 -24.14
C CYS A 141 1.80 -13.43 -24.97
N PRO A 142 0.86 -12.48 -24.82
CA PRO A 142 1.03 -11.13 -25.38
C PRO A 142 2.34 -10.46 -24.92
N PRO A 143 2.97 -9.61 -25.76
CA PRO A 143 4.25 -8.97 -25.43
C PRO A 143 4.26 -8.23 -24.09
N GLU A 144 3.16 -7.57 -23.74
CA GLU A 144 2.98 -6.85 -22.48
C GLU A 144 3.15 -7.75 -21.24
N PHE A 145 2.77 -9.03 -21.33
CA PHE A 145 3.00 -10.00 -20.26
C PHE A 145 4.48 -10.39 -20.16
N GLY A 146 5.15 -10.57 -21.29
CA GLY A 146 6.59 -10.85 -21.34
C GLY A 146 7.41 -9.72 -20.73
N ASP A 147 7.05 -8.48 -21.04
CA ASP A 147 7.68 -7.28 -20.46
C ASP A 147 7.43 -7.19 -18.94
N ALA A 148 6.18 -7.42 -18.50
CA ALA A 148 5.83 -7.43 -17.08
C ALA A 148 6.60 -8.50 -16.30
N LEU A 149 6.74 -9.71 -16.87
CA LEU A 149 7.51 -10.79 -16.28
C LEU A 149 8.99 -10.44 -16.16
N LEU A 150 9.59 -9.87 -17.21
CA LEU A 150 11.00 -9.48 -17.19
C LEU A 150 11.26 -8.40 -16.13
N GLN A 151 10.37 -7.41 -16.03
CA GLN A 151 10.44 -6.37 -15.00
C GLN A 151 10.28 -6.95 -13.60
N TYR A 152 9.34 -7.89 -13.40
CA TYR A 152 9.16 -8.60 -12.14
C TYR A 152 10.46 -9.29 -11.69
N VAL A 153 11.04 -10.12 -12.56
CA VAL A 153 12.29 -10.84 -12.25
C VAL A 153 13.43 -9.88 -11.95
N LEU A 154 13.62 -8.85 -12.80
CA LEU A 154 14.69 -7.88 -12.60
C LEU A 154 14.55 -7.18 -11.25
N ARG A 155 13.34 -6.71 -10.91
CA ARG A 155 13.10 -5.95 -9.68
C ARG A 155 13.19 -6.83 -8.44
N ILE A 156 12.59 -8.02 -8.43
CA ILE A 156 12.60 -8.88 -7.24
C ILE A 156 14.01 -9.37 -6.90
N PHE A 157 14.81 -9.76 -7.91
CA PHE A 157 16.21 -10.15 -7.68
C PHE A 157 17.09 -8.96 -7.27
N SER A 158 16.80 -7.75 -7.78
CA SER A 158 17.48 -6.54 -7.32
C SER A 158 17.18 -6.25 -5.85
N MET A 159 15.95 -6.51 -5.41
CA MET A 159 15.55 -6.36 -4.00
C MET A 159 16.23 -7.40 -3.11
N PHE A 160 16.30 -8.67 -3.54
CA PHE A 160 17.07 -9.70 -2.81
C PHE A 160 18.55 -9.31 -2.64
N LEU A 161 19.17 -8.81 -3.71
CA LEU A 161 20.56 -8.35 -3.63
C LEU A 161 20.69 -7.15 -2.68
N TRP A 162 19.76 -6.20 -2.76
CA TRP A 162 19.75 -5.03 -1.89
C TRP A 162 19.57 -5.43 -0.42
N GLU A 163 18.59 -6.27 -0.11
CA GLU A 163 18.33 -6.74 1.26
C GLU A 163 19.53 -7.49 1.81
N ARG A 164 20.14 -8.35 0.99
CA ARG A 164 21.37 -9.07 1.34
C ARG A 164 22.56 -8.17 1.59
N GLN A 165 22.67 -7.03 0.92
CA GLN A 165 23.76 -6.06 1.16
C GLN A 165 23.51 -5.17 2.38
N ASN A 166 22.25 -5.08 2.83
CA ASN A 166 21.82 -4.18 3.89
C ASN A 166 21.27 -4.93 5.11
N THR A 167 21.61 -6.21 5.27
CA THR A 167 21.24 -7.00 6.45
C THR A 167 21.93 -6.47 7.71
N TYR A 168 21.25 -6.53 8.86
CA TYR A 168 21.69 -5.93 10.12
C TYR A 168 21.93 -4.41 10.01
N PRO A 169 20.93 -3.64 9.52
CA PRO A 169 21.06 -2.19 9.32
C PRO A 169 21.35 -1.44 10.62
N GLU A 170 21.80 -0.20 10.50
CA GLU A 170 21.90 0.72 11.64
C GLU A 170 20.53 1.30 11.97
N GLN A 171 20.29 1.63 13.25
CA GLN A 171 18.97 2.12 13.69
C GLN A 171 18.47 3.34 12.88
N ALA A 172 19.39 4.21 12.46
CA ALA A 172 19.07 5.39 11.66
C ALA A 172 18.46 5.08 10.27
N THR A 173 18.60 3.84 9.77
CA THR A 173 18.09 3.44 8.45
C THR A 173 16.90 2.48 8.53
N PHE A 174 16.38 2.16 9.72
CA PHE A 174 15.30 1.18 9.90
C PHE A 174 14.03 1.51 9.10
N GLU A 175 13.58 2.76 9.11
CA GLU A 175 12.40 3.17 8.34
C GLU A 175 12.61 2.99 6.83
N HIS A 176 13.78 3.40 6.32
CA HIS A 176 14.12 3.22 4.92
C HIS A 176 14.21 1.72 4.57
N TRP A 177 14.79 0.92 5.45
CA TRP A 177 14.91 -0.52 5.25
C TRP A 177 13.55 -1.19 5.15
N LEU A 178 12.65 -0.92 6.11
CA LEU A 178 11.29 -1.44 6.10
C LEU A 178 10.53 -1.00 4.82
N SER A 179 10.73 0.23 4.36
CA SER A 179 10.11 0.71 3.12
C SER A 179 10.56 -0.05 1.87
N GLN A 180 11.84 -0.48 1.81
CA GLN A 180 12.34 -1.29 0.69
C GLN A 180 11.78 -2.71 0.73
N ARG A 181 11.65 -3.31 1.92
CA ARG A 181 11.02 -4.63 2.08
C ARG A 181 9.56 -4.61 1.62
N TYR A 182 8.81 -3.57 1.98
CA TYR A 182 7.46 -3.38 1.45
C TYR A 182 7.43 -3.22 -0.08
N ALA A 183 8.38 -2.49 -0.66
CA ALA A 183 8.46 -2.33 -2.10
C ALA A 183 8.72 -3.67 -2.82
N ALA A 184 9.49 -4.58 -2.22
CA ALA A 184 9.71 -5.93 -2.75
C ALA A 184 8.39 -6.72 -2.87
N THR A 185 7.54 -6.68 -1.84
CA THR A 185 6.20 -7.30 -1.86
C THR A 185 5.29 -6.64 -2.89
N GLY A 186 5.43 -5.34 -3.12
CA GLY A 186 4.73 -4.61 -4.19
C GLY A 186 5.08 -5.06 -5.60
N VAL A 187 6.31 -5.49 -5.84
CA VAL A 187 6.72 -6.03 -7.15
C VAL A 187 5.93 -7.30 -7.48
N ALA A 188 5.76 -8.22 -6.53
CA ALA A 188 4.99 -9.44 -6.71
C ALA A 188 3.49 -9.17 -6.86
N THR A 189 2.95 -8.29 -6.02
CA THR A 189 1.53 -7.89 -6.06
C THR A 189 1.16 -7.27 -7.40
N ALA A 190 1.94 -6.28 -7.86
CA ALA A 190 1.74 -5.64 -9.16
C ALA A 190 1.85 -6.64 -10.30
N PHE A 191 2.88 -7.50 -10.28
CA PHE A 191 3.04 -8.53 -11.31
C PHE A 191 1.81 -9.47 -11.39
N ALA A 192 1.28 -9.90 -10.24
CA ALA A 192 0.11 -10.78 -10.20
C ALA A 192 -1.16 -10.06 -10.68
N ILE A 193 -1.50 -8.91 -10.10
CA ILE A 193 -2.79 -8.25 -10.36
C ILE A 193 -2.75 -7.50 -11.69
N ASP A 194 -1.75 -6.66 -11.93
CA ASP A 194 -1.73 -5.79 -13.11
C ASP A 194 -1.57 -6.58 -14.40
N SER A 195 -0.86 -7.72 -14.38
CA SER A 195 -0.79 -8.61 -15.55
C SER A 195 -2.16 -9.18 -15.90
N ALA A 196 -2.97 -9.55 -14.89
CA ALA A 196 -4.33 -10.04 -15.14
C ALA A 196 -5.23 -8.92 -15.69
N LEU A 197 -5.16 -7.73 -15.09
CA LEU A 197 -5.90 -6.56 -15.56
C LEU A 197 -5.54 -6.23 -17.01
N ALA A 198 -4.24 -6.21 -17.34
CA ALA A 198 -3.74 -5.90 -18.68
C ALA A 198 -4.23 -6.91 -19.74
N LEU A 199 -4.25 -8.20 -19.42
CA LEU A 199 -4.75 -9.24 -20.34
C LEU A 199 -6.25 -9.11 -20.65
N ASN A 200 -7.01 -8.42 -19.78
CA ASN A 200 -8.40 -8.01 -20.00
C ASN A 200 -8.54 -6.58 -20.53
N GLY A 201 -7.44 -5.91 -20.91
CA GLY A 201 -7.45 -4.54 -21.43
C GLY A 201 -7.81 -3.49 -20.38
N ARG A 202 -7.58 -3.78 -19.10
CA ARG A 202 -7.80 -2.84 -17.98
C ARG A 202 -6.49 -2.14 -17.62
N ALA A 203 -6.62 -0.93 -17.06
CA ALA A 203 -5.50 -0.19 -16.50
C ALA A 203 -4.95 -0.92 -15.25
N PRO A 204 -3.65 -0.78 -14.94
CA PRO A 204 -3.08 -1.28 -13.70
C PRO A 204 -3.71 -0.60 -12.48
N LEU A 205 -3.53 -1.20 -11.31
CA LEU A 205 -3.89 -0.56 -10.05
C LEU A 205 -3.10 0.73 -9.83
N PRO A 206 -3.67 1.73 -9.15
CA PRO A 206 -2.90 2.88 -8.69
C PRO A 206 -1.73 2.42 -7.81
N THR A 207 -0.56 3.03 -7.96
CA THR A 207 0.64 2.68 -7.18
C THR A 207 0.39 2.73 -5.68
N SER A 208 -0.38 3.73 -5.22
CA SER A 208 -0.74 3.87 -3.81
C SER A 208 -1.59 2.70 -3.28
N VAL A 209 -2.46 2.11 -4.11
CA VAL A 209 -3.23 0.89 -3.77
C VAL A 209 -2.29 -0.31 -3.66
N VAL A 210 -1.38 -0.47 -4.63
CA VAL A 210 -0.37 -1.54 -4.61
C VAL A 210 0.51 -1.43 -3.36
N ASP A 211 0.99 -0.23 -3.04
CA ASP A 211 1.83 0.02 -1.88
C ASP A 211 1.09 -0.36 -0.59
N ARG A 212 -0.13 0.14 -0.37
CA ARG A 212 -0.91 -0.15 0.85
C ARG A 212 -1.25 -1.64 0.97
N PHE A 213 -1.65 -2.28 -0.12
CA PHE A 213 -1.87 -3.73 -0.13
C PHE A 213 -0.60 -4.48 0.25
N SER A 214 0.55 -4.04 -0.25
CA SER A 214 1.85 -4.68 0.03
C SER A 214 2.28 -4.49 1.48
N TYR A 215 1.95 -3.35 2.08
CA TYR A 215 2.20 -3.10 3.50
C TYR A 215 1.39 -4.07 4.35
N ILE A 216 0.09 -4.19 4.06
CA ILE A 216 -0.81 -5.12 4.74
C ILE A 216 -0.31 -6.55 4.58
N PHE A 217 0.04 -6.97 3.37
CA PHE A 217 0.51 -8.32 3.11
C PHE A 217 1.78 -8.64 3.90
N GLN A 218 2.78 -7.75 3.85
CA GLN A 218 4.03 -7.96 4.55
C GLN A 218 3.85 -7.92 6.06
N ASP A 219 3.01 -7.01 6.58
CA ASP A 219 2.71 -6.95 8.00
C ASP A 219 2.00 -8.22 8.48
N VAL A 220 1.06 -8.78 7.70
CA VAL A 220 0.44 -10.06 8.01
C VAL A 220 1.47 -11.17 8.10
N ASP A 221 2.42 -11.26 7.16
CA ASP A 221 3.45 -12.30 7.20
C ASP A 221 4.39 -12.14 8.40
N ASP A 222 4.86 -10.92 8.68
CA ASP A 222 5.70 -10.59 9.83
C ASP A 222 5.01 -10.93 11.15
N LEU A 223 3.73 -10.58 11.29
CA LEU A 223 2.93 -10.87 12.47
C LEU A 223 2.68 -12.37 12.65
N VAL A 224 2.37 -13.10 11.58
CA VAL A 224 2.21 -14.57 11.65
C VAL A 224 3.52 -15.24 12.01
N GLY A 225 4.64 -14.82 11.39
CA GLY A 225 5.96 -15.33 11.70
C GLY A 225 6.30 -15.14 13.18
N LEU A 226 5.99 -13.96 13.72
CA LEU A 226 6.17 -13.66 15.13
C LEU A 226 5.25 -14.50 16.02
N LEU A 227 3.96 -14.62 15.72
CA LEU A 227 2.97 -15.25 16.62
C LEU A 227 3.02 -16.79 16.59
N GLU A 228 3.21 -17.41 15.43
CA GLU A 228 3.16 -18.89 15.27
C GLU A 228 4.48 -19.60 15.61
N ARG A 229 5.53 -18.85 15.98
CA ARG A 229 6.87 -19.39 16.29
C ARG A 229 7.37 -20.34 15.20
N ARG A 230 7.44 -19.84 13.96
CA ARG A 230 7.90 -20.64 12.81
C ARG A 230 9.36 -21.11 12.98
N ASP A 231 10.13 -20.43 13.83
CA ASP A 231 11.45 -20.86 14.31
C ASP A 231 11.41 -22.27 14.94
N GLU A 232 10.39 -22.56 15.75
CA GLU A 232 10.21 -23.90 16.35
C GLU A 232 9.84 -24.96 15.31
N GLN A 233 9.35 -24.52 14.14
CA GLN A 233 9.02 -25.36 12.99
C GLN A 233 10.22 -25.50 12.03
N GLY A 234 11.36 -24.89 12.37
CA GLY A 234 12.61 -24.92 11.60
C GLY A 234 12.70 -23.88 10.48
N GLU A 235 11.81 -22.89 10.43
CA GLU A 235 11.99 -21.70 9.58
C GLU A 235 12.95 -20.70 10.26
N ASN A 236 13.37 -19.68 9.51
CA ASN A 236 14.25 -18.63 10.06
C ASN A 236 13.46 -17.67 10.97
N ASP A 237 14.15 -17.10 11.97
CA ASP A 237 13.62 -16.01 12.81
C ASP A 237 14.07 -14.66 12.23
N ASP A 238 13.11 -13.82 11.83
CA ASP A 238 13.38 -12.51 11.21
C ASP A 238 14.32 -11.62 12.04
N LEU A 239 14.14 -11.60 13.36
CA LEU A 239 14.95 -10.78 14.25
C LEU A 239 16.41 -11.27 14.27
N GLN A 240 16.63 -12.59 14.29
CA GLN A 240 17.98 -13.17 14.17
C GLN A 240 18.58 -12.95 12.79
N MET A 241 17.76 -12.93 11.73
CA MET A 241 18.18 -12.67 10.36
C MET A 241 18.53 -11.20 10.09
N GLY A 242 18.34 -10.30 11.05
CA GLY A 242 18.65 -8.88 10.87
C GLY A 242 17.59 -8.12 10.08
N ILE A 243 16.36 -8.62 10.08
CA ILE A 243 15.21 -8.07 9.38
C ILE A 243 14.52 -7.02 10.24
N VAL A 244 14.24 -5.85 9.67
CA VAL A 244 13.42 -4.82 10.33
C VAL A 244 11.96 -5.08 9.98
N THR A 245 11.14 -5.35 10.98
CA THR A 245 9.69 -5.51 10.84
C THR A 245 8.96 -4.29 11.42
N ARG A 246 7.71 -4.06 11.02
CA ARG A 246 6.89 -2.99 11.61
C ARG A 246 6.69 -3.16 13.12
N PRO A 247 6.41 -4.36 13.65
CA PRO A 247 6.34 -4.57 15.10
C PRO A 247 7.62 -4.16 15.83
N LEU A 248 8.80 -4.47 15.27
CA LEU A 248 10.09 -4.07 15.86
C LEU A 248 10.22 -2.55 15.95
N LEU A 249 9.98 -1.86 14.83
CA LEU A 249 10.10 -0.41 14.74
C LEU A 249 9.14 0.30 15.70
N LEU A 250 7.90 -0.17 15.79
CA LEU A 250 6.89 0.40 16.68
C LEU A 250 7.22 0.15 18.16
N SER A 251 7.77 -1.03 18.50
CA SER A 251 8.26 -1.29 19.86
C SER A 251 9.40 -0.36 20.25
N ILE A 252 10.37 -0.12 19.36
CA ILE A 252 11.47 0.83 19.59
C ILE A 252 10.95 2.26 19.73
N GLY A 253 9.97 2.65 18.90
CA GLY A 253 9.35 3.98 18.98
C GLY A 253 8.70 4.27 20.35
N GLN A 254 8.17 3.25 21.02
CA GLN A 254 7.61 3.38 22.37
C GLN A 254 8.64 3.15 23.49
N ARG A 255 9.63 2.30 23.27
CA ARG A 255 10.71 1.98 24.21
C ARG A 255 12.07 2.11 23.51
N PRO A 256 12.64 3.33 23.45
CA PRO A 256 13.87 3.59 22.70
C PRO A 256 15.07 2.75 23.14
N GLU A 257 15.12 2.30 24.40
CA GLU A 257 16.16 1.42 24.93
C GLU A 257 16.24 0.06 24.22
N LEU A 258 15.16 -0.38 23.56
CA LEU A 258 15.15 -1.60 22.75
C LEU A 258 16.06 -1.48 21.53
N GLY A 259 16.24 -0.28 20.96
CA GLY A 259 17.16 -0.06 19.84
C GLY A 259 18.59 -0.50 20.16
N THR A 260 19.07 -0.15 21.35
CA THR A 260 20.38 -0.59 21.85
C THR A 260 20.47 -2.11 22.00
N LEU A 261 19.38 -2.78 22.40
CA LEU A 261 19.35 -4.24 22.51
C LEU A 261 19.38 -4.92 21.14
N VAL A 262 18.71 -4.34 20.13
CA VAL A 262 18.78 -4.80 18.74
C VAL A 262 20.20 -4.71 18.22
N GLU A 263 20.88 -3.57 18.43
CA GLU A 263 22.28 -3.40 18.02
C GLU A 263 23.21 -4.43 18.68
N GLN A 264 23.01 -4.70 19.98
CA GLN A 264 23.76 -5.73 20.70
C GLN A 264 23.50 -7.13 20.15
N LEU A 265 22.23 -7.47 19.88
CA LEU A 265 21.85 -8.75 19.29
C LEU A 265 22.50 -8.92 17.92
N TRP A 266 22.29 -7.96 17.02
CA TRP A 266 22.76 -8.04 15.64
C TRP A 266 24.27 -7.99 15.50
N LYS A 267 24.98 -7.37 16.45
CA LYS A 267 26.45 -7.43 16.50
C LYS A 267 26.97 -8.87 16.60
N GLU A 268 26.26 -9.75 17.30
CA GLU A 268 26.64 -11.16 17.48
C GLU A 268 26.34 -12.00 16.22
N TYR A 269 25.26 -11.67 15.50
CA TYR A 269 24.85 -12.39 14.28
C TYR A 269 25.56 -11.90 13.01
N ARG A 270 26.00 -10.63 12.96
CA ARG A 270 26.64 -10.02 11.78
C ARG A 270 27.80 -10.84 11.19
N PRO A 271 28.70 -11.50 11.96
CA PRO A 271 29.75 -12.35 11.40
C PRO A 271 29.22 -13.54 10.59
N LEU A 272 28.06 -14.09 10.95
CA LEU A 272 27.45 -15.23 10.25
C LEU A 272 27.04 -14.88 8.81
N HIS A 273 26.77 -13.61 8.54
CA HIS A 273 26.35 -13.11 7.24
C HIS A 273 27.34 -13.41 6.11
N SER A 274 28.64 -13.43 6.42
CA SER A 274 29.71 -13.72 5.45
C SER A 274 30.35 -15.09 5.68
N ALA A 275 29.86 -15.86 6.66
CA ALA A 275 30.40 -17.16 7.00
C ALA A 275 30.06 -18.20 5.91
N SER A 276 30.96 -19.15 5.70
CA SER A 276 30.64 -20.36 4.93
C SER A 276 29.52 -21.15 5.61
N LEU A 277 28.84 -22.04 4.87
CA LEU A 277 27.76 -22.86 5.42
C LEU A 277 28.23 -23.70 6.63
N MET A 278 29.47 -24.20 6.60
CA MET A 278 30.04 -24.99 7.69
C MET A 278 30.27 -24.14 8.94
N GLU A 279 30.84 -22.94 8.79
CA GLU A 279 31.04 -22.00 9.89
C GLU A 279 29.70 -21.54 10.48
N PHE A 280 28.72 -21.27 9.63
CA PHE A 280 27.36 -20.93 10.05
C PHE A 280 26.77 -22.04 10.94
N GLN A 281 26.81 -23.29 10.48
CA GLN A 281 26.28 -24.43 11.24
C GLN A 281 26.99 -24.66 12.58
N GLN A 282 28.29 -24.35 12.66
CA GLN A 282 29.07 -24.51 13.89
C GLN A 282 28.80 -23.39 14.91
N GLN A 283 28.70 -22.14 14.44
CA GLN A 283 28.64 -20.96 15.32
C GLN A 283 27.20 -20.56 15.68
N HIS A 284 26.22 -20.85 14.83
CA HIS A 284 24.84 -20.38 15.00
C HIS A 284 24.22 -20.82 16.33
N ALA A 285 24.40 -22.08 16.72
CA ALA A 285 23.87 -22.60 17.99
C ALA A 285 24.46 -21.88 19.22
N GLU A 286 25.77 -21.63 19.21
CA GLU A 286 26.46 -20.91 20.29
C GLU A 286 25.97 -19.45 20.39
N ILE A 287 25.80 -18.78 19.24
CA ILE A 287 25.29 -17.41 19.19
C ILE A 287 23.84 -17.35 19.69
N CYS A 288 22.98 -18.30 19.29
CA CYS A 288 21.61 -18.39 19.79
C CYS A 288 21.59 -18.55 21.31
N ASP A 289 22.42 -19.43 21.87
CA ASP A 289 22.49 -19.63 23.32
C ASP A 289 22.98 -18.37 24.06
N ARG A 290 24.01 -17.69 23.54
CA ARG A 290 24.55 -16.46 24.14
C ARG A 290 23.58 -15.28 24.07
N THR A 291 22.76 -15.20 23.02
CA THR A 291 21.87 -14.06 22.77
C THR A 291 20.42 -14.27 23.19
N ARG A 292 20.07 -15.49 23.63
CA ARG A 292 18.71 -15.90 24.05
C ARG A 292 17.98 -14.85 24.89
N PHE A 293 18.63 -14.33 25.92
CA PHE A 293 18.04 -13.32 26.80
C PHE A 293 17.70 -11.99 26.08
N LEU A 294 18.54 -11.54 25.14
CA LEU A 294 18.28 -10.33 24.35
C LEU A 294 17.11 -10.58 23.38
N HIS A 295 17.14 -11.72 22.69
CA HIS A 295 16.11 -12.14 21.76
C HIS A 295 14.74 -12.24 22.45
N ASP A 296 14.65 -12.98 23.56
CA ASP A 296 13.40 -13.16 24.32
C ASP A 296 12.80 -11.82 24.77
N ARG A 297 13.64 -10.89 25.23
CA ARG A 297 13.20 -9.55 25.65
C ARG A 297 12.68 -8.70 24.50
N LEU A 298 13.38 -8.71 23.37
CA LEU A 298 12.98 -7.97 22.17
C LEU A 298 11.68 -8.55 21.61
N ARG A 299 11.60 -9.87 21.50
CA ARG A 299 10.42 -10.60 21.07
C ARG A 299 9.22 -10.31 21.98
N GLN A 300 9.39 -10.36 23.30
CA GLN A 300 8.32 -10.03 24.24
C GLN A 300 7.82 -8.60 24.03
N ALA A 301 8.72 -7.63 23.84
CA ALA A 301 8.32 -6.26 23.55
C ALA A 301 7.62 -6.11 22.19
N MET A 302 8.01 -6.89 21.18
CA MET A 302 7.30 -6.94 19.90
C MET A 302 5.89 -7.52 20.05
N LEU A 303 5.71 -8.57 20.85
CA LEU A 303 4.39 -9.16 21.12
C LEU A 303 3.49 -8.20 21.91
N GLU A 304 3.99 -7.60 22.98
CA GLU A 304 3.18 -6.73 23.87
C GLU A 304 2.87 -5.36 23.26
N ILE A 305 3.78 -4.81 22.46
CA ILE A 305 3.70 -3.43 21.96
C ILE A 305 3.56 -3.40 20.45
N GLY A 306 4.47 -4.08 19.76
CA GLY A 306 4.60 -4.05 18.31
C GLY A 306 3.41 -4.65 17.58
N VAL A 307 2.93 -5.81 18.02
CA VAL A 307 1.81 -6.55 17.39
C VAL A 307 0.52 -5.73 17.42
N PRO A 308 0.03 -5.24 18.58
CA PRO A 308 -1.17 -4.41 18.60
C PRO A 308 -1.03 -3.11 17.80
N ALA A 309 0.16 -2.49 17.82
CA ALA A 309 0.40 -1.24 17.12
C ALA A 309 0.46 -1.45 15.59
N ALA A 310 1.14 -2.50 15.12
CA ALA A 310 1.20 -2.85 13.70
C ALA A 310 -0.17 -3.24 13.16
N ALA A 311 -0.96 -4.00 13.93
CA ALA A 311 -2.34 -4.32 13.55
C ALA A 311 -3.19 -3.06 13.33
N ARG A 312 -3.07 -2.03 14.18
CA ARG A 312 -3.76 -0.74 13.99
C ARG A 312 -3.27 0.02 12.75
N CYS A 313 -1.96 0.04 12.48
CA CYS A 313 -1.44 0.62 11.24
C CYS A 313 -1.98 -0.11 10.01
N MET A 314 -2.09 -1.44 10.07
CA MET A 314 -2.66 -2.26 9.01
C MET A 314 -4.16 -1.95 8.77
N LEU A 315 -4.95 -1.67 9.81
CA LEU A 315 -6.34 -1.21 9.65
C LEU A 315 -6.44 0.09 8.84
N GLU A 316 -5.55 1.03 9.14
CA GLU A 316 -5.50 2.30 8.41
C GLU A 316 -5.00 2.10 6.97
N ASP A 317 -4.00 1.26 6.77
CA ASP A 317 -3.55 0.89 5.42
C ASP A 317 -4.67 0.21 4.62
N LEU A 318 -5.50 -0.64 5.24
CA LEU A 318 -6.68 -1.25 4.62
C LEU A 318 -7.69 -0.18 4.19
N ARG A 319 -8.00 0.79 5.06
CA ARG A 319 -8.91 1.89 4.75
C ARG A 319 -8.45 2.66 3.52
N VAL A 320 -7.19 3.12 3.53
CA VAL A 320 -6.59 3.87 2.41
C VAL A 320 -6.55 3.02 1.14
N CYS A 321 -6.17 1.75 1.24
CA CYS A 321 -6.14 0.82 0.12
C CYS A 321 -7.52 0.75 -0.58
N LEU A 322 -8.60 0.60 0.19
CA LEU A 322 -9.95 0.47 -0.37
C LEU A 322 -10.53 1.78 -0.90
N GLU A 323 -10.29 2.90 -0.23
CA GLU A 323 -10.73 4.24 -0.67
C GLU A 323 -10.15 4.59 -2.03
N GLU A 324 -8.84 4.36 -2.20
CA GLU A 324 -8.12 4.67 -3.43
C GLU A 324 -8.31 3.60 -4.53
N THR A 325 -8.83 2.43 -4.18
CA THR A 325 -9.14 1.39 -5.18
C THR A 325 -10.33 1.82 -6.05
N PRO A 326 -10.22 1.74 -7.40
CA PRO A 326 -11.32 2.03 -8.31
C PRO A 326 -12.57 1.20 -7.99
N ALA A 327 -13.75 1.84 -8.01
CA ALA A 327 -15.02 1.21 -7.63
C ALA A 327 -15.32 -0.10 -8.38
N SER A 328 -14.89 -0.22 -9.64
CA SER A 328 -15.09 -1.43 -10.46
C SER A 328 -14.33 -2.66 -9.96
N ILE A 329 -13.24 -2.47 -9.22
CA ILE A 329 -12.35 -3.55 -8.76
C ILE A 329 -12.24 -3.62 -7.22
N ARG A 330 -12.79 -2.61 -6.52
CA ARG A 330 -12.81 -2.49 -5.06
C ARG A 330 -13.45 -3.69 -4.34
N PRO A 331 -14.57 -4.30 -4.79
CA PRO A 331 -15.11 -5.48 -4.11
C PRO A 331 -14.12 -6.64 -4.08
N PHE A 332 -13.42 -6.88 -5.19
CA PHE A 332 -12.39 -7.91 -5.29
C PHE A 332 -11.19 -7.58 -4.39
N LEU A 333 -10.65 -6.36 -4.45
CA LEU A 333 -9.52 -5.97 -3.59
C LEU A 333 -9.86 -6.07 -2.10
N ARG A 334 -11.09 -5.68 -1.71
CA ARG A 334 -11.58 -5.85 -0.34
C ARG A 334 -11.57 -7.32 0.07
N GLU A 335 -12.17 -8.17 -0.75
CA GLU A 335 -12.28 -9.60 -0.47
C GLU A 335 -10.91 -10.28 -0.39
N LEU A 336 -10.01 -9.96 -1.32
CA LEU A 336 -8.63 -10.45 -1.33
C LEU A 336 -7.87 -10.02 -0.08
N THR A 337 -7.92 -8.72 0.25
CA THR A 337 -7.19 -8.17 1.41
C THR A 337 -7.71 -8.75 2.73
N LEU A 338 -9.03 -8.87 2.89
CA LEU A 338 -9.63 -9.52 4.06
C LEU A 338 -9.28 -11.01 4.15
N SER A 339 -9.16 -11.71 3.01
CA SER A 339 -8.73 -13.12 2.98
C SER A 339 -7.29 -13.29 3.45
N ILE A 340 -6.43 -12.29 3.23
CA ILE A 340 -5.06 -12.26 3.74
C ILE A 340 -5.05 -11.97 5.24
N ILE A 341 -5.77 -10.93 5.68
CA ILE A 341 -5.87 -10.56 7.11
C ILE A 341 -6.49 -11.68 7.95
N ASP A 342 -7.44 -12.46 7.42
CA ASP A 342 -8.04 -13.62 8.10
C ASP A 342 -6.99 -14.61 8.63
N ARG A 343 -5.80 -14.67 8.01
CA ARG A 343 -4.70 -15.51 8.49
C ARG A 343 -4.33 -15.23 9.95
N LEU A 344 -4.40 -13.96 10.38
CA LEU A 344 -4.06 -13.54 11.73
C LEU A 344 -5.04 -14.01 12.80
N HIS A 345 -6.32 -14.22 12.45
CA HIS A 345 -7.32 -14.75 13.40
C HIS A 345 -6.95 -16.14 13.95
N ARG A 346 -6.12 -16.89 13.22
CA ARG A 346 -5.68 -18.23 13.59
C ARG A 346 -4.52 -18.24 14.57
N CYS A 347 -3.88 -17.10 14.79
CA CYS A 347 -2.79 -16.98 15.75
C CYS A 347 -3.29 -16.96 17.21
N GLU A 348 -4.61 -17.00 17.43
CA GLU A 348 -5.27 -17.10 18.74
C GLU A 348 -4.88 -16.01 19.75
N ASP A 349 -4.38 -14.86 19.29
CA ASP A 349 -4.04 -13.72 20.14
C ASP A 349 -5.30 -12.89 20.45
N PRO A 350 -5.73 -12.77 21.73
CA PRO A 350 -6.99 -12.12 22.08
C PRO A 350 -7.02 -10.61 21.81
N GLU A 351 -5.88 -9.91 22.00
CA GLU A 351 -5.82 -8.47 21.78
C GLU A 351 -5.83 -8.16 20.29
N LEU A 352 -5.06 -8.91 19.50
CA LEU A 352 -5.05 -8.84 18.06
C LEU A 352 -6.45 -9.14 17.50
N ASN A 353 -7.08 -10.23 17.90
CA ASN A 353 -8.43 -10.58 17.44
C ASN A 353 -9.44 -9.46 17.71
N ARG A 354 -9.40 -8.84 18.90
CA ARG A 354 -10.24 -7.70 19.23
C ARG A 354 -9.99 -6.48 18.31
N ILE A 355 -8.74 -6.23 17.93
CA ILE A 355 -8.39 -5.16 16.97
C ILE A 355 -8.91 -5.53 15.58
N LEU A 356 -8.72 -6.78 15.16
CA LEU A 356 -9.13 -7.27 13.84
C LEU A 356 -10.64 -7.39 13.67
N GLU A 357 -11.43 -7.54 14.75
CA GLU A 357 -12.90 -7.47 14.68
C GLU A 357 -13.38 -6.21 13.96
N GLU A 358 -12.63 -5.10 14.02
CA GLU A 358 -12.93 -3.87 13.28
C GLU A 358 -12.83 -4.04 11.75
N CYS A 359 -11.92 -4.88 11.23
CA CYS A 359 -11.82 -5.21 9.79
C CYS A 359 -13.07 -5.93 9.28
N PHE A 360 -13.61 -6.82 10.11
CA PHE A 360 -14.65 -7.79 9.71
C PHE A 360 -16.05 -7.36 10.15
N ARG A 361 -16.20 -6.25 10.88
CA ARG A 361 -17.50 -5.61 11.02
C ARG A 361 -18.00 -5.27 9.62
N GLU A 362 -19.09 -5.92 9.23
CA GLU A 362 -19.86 -5.51 8.08
C GLU A 362 -20.28 -4.06 8.34
N GLU A 363 -19.91 -3.14 7.45
CA GLU A 363 -20.82 -2.02 7.20
C GLU A 363 -22.17 -2.68 6.86
N PRO A 364 -23.26 -2.32 7.54
CA PRO A 364 -24.51 -3.06 7.44
C PRO A 364 -24.87 -3.22 5.97
N ARG A 365 -24.86 -4.48 5.51
CA ARG A 365 -25.37 -4.83 4.18
C ARG A 365 -26.86 -4.58 4.22
N ASP A 366 -27.28 -3.46 3.67
CA ASP A 366 -28.69 -3.13 3.53
C ASP A 366 -29.31 -3.97 2.39
N GLU A 367 -29.39 -5.30 2.60
CA GLU A 367 -29.95 -6.27 1.66
C GLU A 367 -31.46 -6.06 1.43
N ALA A 368 -32.12 -5.26 2.27
CA ALA A 368 -33.50 -4.84 2.07
C ALA A 368 -33.67 -3.80 0.93
N ALA A 369 -32.61 -3.08 0.55
CA ALA A 369 -32.67 -2.03 -0.48
C ALA A 369 -32.70 -2.57 -1.92
N LEU A 370 -32.43 -3.85 -2.14
CA LEU A 370 -32.39 -4.47 -3.48
C LEU A 370 -33.77 -4.80 -4.09
N SER A 371 -34.87 -4.45 -3.42
CA SER A 371 -36.23 -4.75 -3.93
C SER A 371 -37.15 -3.55 -4.17
N ALA A 372 -36.72 -2.31 -3.92
CA ALA A 372 -37.56 -1.13 -4.16
C ALA A 372 -36.86 -0.14 -5.08
N GLN A 373 -37.31 -0.09 -6.35
CA GLN A 373 -37.02 1.03 -7.24
C GLN A 373 -37.57 2.33 -6.61
N GLY A 374 -36.68 3.18 -6.09
CA GLY A 374 -36.93 4.48 -5.43
C GLY A 374 -35.61 5.29 -5.37
N PRO A 375 -35.66 6.62 -5.18
CA PRO A 375 -34.78 7.58 -5.86
C PRO A 375 -33.30 7.52 -5.41
N THR A 376 -32.44 7.80 -6.39
CA THR A 376 -30.96 7.92 -6.43
C THR A 376 -30.22 7.99 -5.07
N PRO A 377 -29.15 7.21 -4.84
CA PRO A 377 -28.41 7.22 -3.58
C PRO A 377 -27.77 8.59 -3.30
N ALA A 378 -27.82 9.01 -2.03
CA ALA A 378 -27.25 10.26 -1.55
C ALA A 378 -25.70 10.22 -1.62
N ARG A 379 -25.12 11.34 -2.05
CA ARG A 379 -23.68 11.56 -2.25
C ARG A 379 -22.90 11.46 -0.93
N GLU A 380 -21.76 10.75 -0.92
CA GLU A 380 -20.83 10.73 0.22
C GLU A 380 -20.28 12.14 0.54
N PRO A 381 -20.16 12.50 1.85
CA PRO A 381 -19.66 13.78 2.29
C PRO A 381 -18.15 13.90 2.07
N ARG A 382 -17.70 15.02 1.46
CA ARG A 382 -16.28 15.35 1.22
C ARG A 382 -15.76 16.21 2.36
N THR A 383 -14.46 16.16 2.61
CA THR A 383 -13.75 17.17 3.40
C THR A 383 -13.14 18.21 2.48
N ILE A 384 -13.68 19.43 2.49
CA ILE A 384 -13.24 20.54 1.66
C ILE A 384 -12.25 21.38 2.45
N CYS A 385 -11.00 21.43 1.96
CA CYS A 385 -9.98 22.32 2.49
C CYS A 385 -10.13 23.72 1.90
N VAL A 386 -10.30 24.72 2.78
CA VAL A 386 -10.45 26.11 2.35
C VAL A 386 -9.22 26.92 2.76
N TYR A 387 -8.53 27.47 1.76
CA TYR A 387 -7.47 28.47 1.93
C TYR A 387 -8.04 29.86 1.64
N CYS A 388 -7.88 30.81 2.57
CA CYS A 388 -8.49 32.13 2.45
C CYS A 388 -7.81 33.17 3.35
N SER A 389 -8.17 34.45 3.17
CA SER A 389 -7.62 35.58 3.95
C SER A 389 -8.01 35.52 5.43
N SER A 390 -7.05 35.80 6.32
CA SER A 390 -7.31 36.06 7.75
C SER A 390 -7.59 37.54 8.07
N SER A 391 -7.51 38.43 7.07
CA SER A 391 -7.65 39.88 7.24
C SER A 391 -9.09 40.30 7.55
N GLY A 392 -9.29 41.00 8.66
CA GLY A 392 -10.59 41.52 9.09
C GLY A 392 -11.02 42.85 8.46
N ILE A 393 -10.23 43.42 7.55
CA ILE A 393 -10.45 44.77 6.99
C ILE A 393 -10.70 44.78 5.47
N VAL A 394 -11.00 43.62 4.89
CA VAL A 394 -11.35 43.51 3.47
C VAL A 394 -12.80 43.96 3.20
N GLU A 395 -13.17 44.16 1.93
CA GLU A 395 -14.54 44.53 1.58
C GLU A 395 -15.58 43.52 2.11
N PRO A 396 -16.75 43.97 2.59
CA PRO A 396 -17.81 43.09 3.11
C PRO A 396 -18.23 41.95 2.18
N ALA A 397 -18.25 42.20 0.86
CA ALA A 397 -18.60 41.20 -0.14
C ALA A 397 -17.73 39.93 -0.09
N TRP A 398 -16.49 40.03 0.40
CA TRP A 398 -15.61 38.86 0.54
C TRP A 398 -15.98 37.99 1.75
N PHE A 399 -16.50 38.59 2.82
CA PHE A 399 -17.04 37.86 3.96
C PHE A 399 -18.34 37.15 3.57
N GLU A 400 -19.21 37.81 2.81
CA GLU A 400 -20.43 37.21 2.27
C GLU A 400 -20.13 36.00 1.39
N LEU A 401 -19.11 36.10 0.52
CA LEU A 401 -18.66 34.97 -0.30
C LEU A 401 -18.16 33.79 0.55
N ALA A 402 -17.34 34.06 1.57
CA ALA A 402 -16.81 33.02 2.45
C ALA A 402 -17.91 32.37 3.30
N ALA A 403 -18.85 33.17 3.81
CA ALA A 403 -20.02 32.67 4.53
C ALA A 403 -20.90 31.80 3.62
N ALA A 404 -21.19 32.25 2.40
CA ALA A 404 -21.97 31.49 1.43
C ALA A 404 -21.30 30.14 1.07
N LEU A 405 -19.97 30.10 0.95
CA LEU A 405 -19.24 28.85 0.78
C LEU A 405 -19.43 27.94 1.99
N GLY A 406 -19.26 28.45 3.22
CA GLY A 406 -19.42 27.66 4.44
C GLY A 406 -20.84 27.10 4.62
N THR A 407 -21.85 27.92 4.34
CA THR A 407 -23.25 27.49 4.32
C THR A 407 -23.48 26.36 3.31
N GLU A 408 -22.94 26.48 2.09
CA GLU A 408 -23.12 25.44 1.07
C GLU A 408 -22.35 24.16 1.41
N ILE A 409 -21.13 24.25 1.97
CA ILE A 409 -20.40 23.08 2.51
C ILE A 409 -21.30 22.32 3.50
N ALA A 410 -21.84 23.01 4.51
CA ALA A 410 -22.73 22.41 5.51
C ALA A 410 -24.01 21.85 4.89
N ARG A 411 -24.69 22.61 4.02
CA ARG A 411 -25.95 22.19 3.37
C ARG A 411 -25.77 20.92 2.53
N ARG A 412 -24.60 20.74 1.92
CA ARG A 412 -24.25 19.58 1.11
C ARG A 412 -23.79 18.37 1.93
N GLY A 413 -23.72 18.51 3.26
CA GLY A 413 -23.20 17.51 4.18
C GLY A 413 -21.67 17.38 4.14
N ASP A 414 -20.96 18.26 3.43
CA ASP A 414 -19.50 18.25 3.38
C ASP A 414 -18.91 18.81 4.70
N ARG A 415 -17.65 18.47 4.96
CA ARG A 415 -16.86 18.94 6.10
C ARG A 415 -15.94 20.07 5.66
N LEU A 416 -15.66 21.01 6.55
CA LEU A 416 -14.65 22.05 6.35
C LEU A 416 -13.35 21.67 7.07
N VAL A 417 -12.21 21.72 6.38
CA VAL A 417 -10.88 21.78 7.03
C VAL A 417 -10.19 23.09 6.65
N PHE A 418 -9.60 23.79 7.62
CA PHE A 418 -9.00 25.11 7.38
C PHE A 418 -7.93 25.43 8.44
N GLY A 419 -7.22 26.55 8.27
CA GLY A 419 -6.11 26.95 9.14
C GLY A 419 -6.48 27.46 10.54
N GLY A 420 -7.73 27.28 10.97
CA GLY A 420 -8.18 27.48 12.36
C GLY A 420 -8.26 28.93 12.85
N GLY A 421 -8.15 29.93 11.96
CA GLY A 421 -8.26 31.35 12.31
C GLY A 421 -9.71 31.83 12.45
N ASN A 422 -9.99 32.66 13.46
CA ASN A 422 -11.33 33.19 13.77
C ASN A 422 -11.60 34.58 13.14
N THR A 423 -10.69 35.10 12.32
CA THR A 423 -10.79 36.44 11.72
C THR A 423 -10.83 36.37 10.20
N GLY A 424 -11.28 37.45 9.56
CA GLY A 424 -11.35 37.55 8.11
C GLY A 424 -12.28 36.50 7.48
N LEU A 425 -11.91 36.04 6.29
CA LEU A 425 -12.67 35.02 5.55
C LEU A 425 -12.59 33.65 6.24
N MET A 426 -11.48 33.37 6.94
CA MET A 426 -11.32 32.13 7.72
C MET A 426 -12.40 32.03 8.81
N GLY A 427 -12.62 33.11 9.56
CA GLY A 427 -13.71 33.17 10.52
C GLY A 427 -15.07 33.01 9.84
N ALA A 428 -15.32 33.77 8.77
CA ALA A 428 -16.62 33.77 8.07
C ALA A 428 -17.03 32.38 7.54
N VAL A 429 -16.11 31.65 6.89
CA VAL A 429 -16.42 30.30 6.37
C VAL A 429 -16.65 29.31 7.52
N ALA A 430 -15.86 29.38 8.59
CA ALA A 430 -15.97 28.49 9.74
C ALA A 430 -17.26 28.71 10.54
N HIS A 431 -17.59 29.97 10.85
CA HIS A 431 -18.86 30.34 11.51
C HIS A 431 -20.05 29.88 10.68
N ALA A 432 -20.11 30.23 9.39
CA ALA A 432 -21.23 29.86 8.53
C ALA A 432 -21.39 28.34 8.42
N THR A 433 -20.29 27.59 8.36
CA THR A 433 -20.33 26.11 8.34
C THR A 433 -20.93 25.56 9.64
N ARG A 434 -20.47 26.04 10.81
CA ARG A 434 -20.99 25.59 12.11
C ARG A 434 -22.44 25.98 12.36
N GLU A 435 -22.82 27.22 12.02
CA GLU A 435 -24.19 27.73 12.17
C GLU A 435 -25.21 26.91 11.38
N HIS A 436 -24.79 26.30 10.27
CA HIS A 436 -25.62 25.44 9.43
C HIS A 436 -25.45 23.94 9.75
N GLY A 437 -24.85 23.60 10.89
CA GLY A 437 -24.70 22.23 11.38
C GLY A 437 -23.57 21.42 10.75
N GLY A 438 -22.72 22.05 9.93
CA GLY A 438 -21.56 21.40 9.31
C GLY A 438 -20.43 21.11 10.29
N GLU A 439 -19.58 20.16 9.93
CA GLU A 439 -18.39 19.81 10.69
C GLU A 439 -17.21 20.71 10.29
N VAL A 440 -16.46 21.21 11.30
CA VAL A 440 -15.29 22.06 11.07
C VAL A 440 -14.07 21.47 11.78
N ILE A 441 -13.01 21.25 11.01
CA ILE A 441 -11.71 20.77 11.45
C ILE A 441 -10.73 21.96 11.40
N SER A 442 -10.35 22.47 12.56
CA SER A 442 -9.36 23.54 12.72
C SER A 442 -7.96 22.94 12.81
N VAL A 443 -7.04 23.36 11.94
CA VAL A 443 -5.62 22.98 12.04
C VAL A 443 -4.78 24.21 12.32
N ILE A 444 -4.18 24.29 13.51
CA ILE A 444 -3.38 25.44 13.95
C ILE A 444 -1.95 25.02 14.30
N PRO A 445 -0.95 25.90 14.21
CA PRO A 445 0.34 25.67 14.85
C PRO A 445 0.20 25.81 16.36
N GLU A 446 1.01 25.10 17.14
CA GLU A 446 0.96 25.11 18.61
C GLU A 446 1.12 26.53 19.18
N VAL A 447 1.89 27.39 18.51
CA VAL A 447 2.07 28.80 18.90
C VAL A 447 0.79 29.65 18.84
N MET A 448 -0.25 29.19 18.15
CA MET A 448 -1.56 29.87 18.10
C MET A 448 -2.52 29.39 19.19
N ARG A 449 -2.24 28.27 19.87
CA ARG A 449 -3.13 27.71 20.88
C ARG A 449 -3.35 28.73 22.02
N GLY A 450 -4.62 28.91 22.41
CA GLY A 450 -5.00 29.83 23.48
C GLY A 450 -4.94 31.32 23.11
N THR A 451 -4.67 31.65 21.83
CA THR A 451 -4.78 33.03 21.35
C THR A 451 -6.23 33.36 20.96
N PRO A 452 -6.67 34.62 21.04
CA PRO A 452 -8.03 35.03 20.65
C PRO A 452 -8.30 34.88 19.15
N TYR A 453 -7.27 34.53 18.37
CA TYR A 453 -7.36 34.35 16.93
C TYR A 453 -7.77 32.94 16.53
N VAL A 454 -7.88 31.99 17.47
CA VAL A 454 -8.29 30.61 17.17
C VAL A 454 -9.81 30.48 17.13
N PHE A 455 -10.31 29.74 16.15
CA PHE A 455 -11.73 29.39 16.07
C PHE A 455 -12.04 28.24 17.04
N GLU A 456 -12.67 28.56 18.18
CA GLU A 456 -12.91 27.60 19.27
C GLU A 456 -14.11 26.66 19.05
N GLN A 457 -15.01 27.01 18.11
CA GLN A 457 -16.25 26.27 17.87
C GLN A 457 -16.08 25.09 16.89
N SER A 458 -14.84 24.67 16.61
CA SER A 458 -14.54 23.54 15.72
C SER A 458 -15.03 22.21 16.30
N THR A 459 -15.47 21.30 15.41
CA THR A 459 -15.75 19.90 15.74
C THR A 459 -14.47 19.18 16.16
N GLU A 460 -13.35 19.49 15.51
CA GLU A 460 -12.02 18.95 15.81
C GLU A 460 -10.99 20.09 15.77
N LEU A 461 -10.09 20.13 16.76
CA LEU A 461 -8.96 21.06 16.78
C LEU A 461 -7.64 20.27 16.80
N ILE A 462 -6.86 20.42 15.75
CA ILE A 462 -5.55 19.80 15.57
C ILE A 462 -4.49 20.88 15.76
N ALA A 463 -3.56 20.64 16.67
CA ALA A 463 -2.38 21.49 16.79
C ALA A 463 -1.15 20.78 16.25
N THR A 464 -0.39 21.50 15.44
CA THR A 464 0.83 21.01 14.79
C THR A 464 2.04 21.75 15.32
N ARG A 465 3.22 21.10 15.28
CA ARG A 465 4.47 21.71 15.77
C ARG A 465 4.79 23.04 15.09
N ASP A 466 4.56 23.12 13.78
CA ASP A 466 4.92 24.26 12.96
C ASP A 466 3.94 24.44 11.77
N LEU A 467 4.17 25.50 10.97
CA LEU A 467 3.35 25.84 9.80
C LEU A 467 3.42 24.79 8.69
N ARG A 468 4.51 24.04 8.57
CA ARG A 468 4.62 22.97 7.55
C ARG A 468 3.77 21.78 7.96
N GLY A 469 3.87 21.38 9.22
CA GLY A 469 3.00 20.36 9.80
C GLY A 469 1.52 20.72 9.67
N ARG A 470 1.16 22.01 9.80
CA ARG A 470 -0.20 22.50 9.58
C ARG A 470 -0.67 22.24 8.15
N LYS A 471 0.11 22.65 7.15
CA LYS A 471 -0.23 22.46 5.73
C LYS A 471 -0.37 20.98 5.39
N ALA A 472 0.58 20.14 5.84
CA ALA A 472 0.52 18.69 5.64
C ALA A 472 -0.72 18.06 6.28
N ALA A 473 -1.07 18.44 7.52
CA ALA A 473 -2.26 17.91 8.20
C ALA A 473 -3.58 18.30 7.50
N MET A 474 -3.65 19.52 6.96
CA MET A 474 -4.79 19.97 6.15
C MET A 474 -4.85 19.22 4.81
N GLU A 475 -3.72 19.05 4.11
CA GLU A 475 -3.63 18.31 2.86
C GLU A 475 -4.07 16.86 3.01
N MET A 476 -3.59 16.16 4.05
CA MET A 476 -3.92 14.76 4.32
C MET A 476 -5.42 14.54 4.55
N ARG A 477 -6.11 15.52 5.14
CA ARG A 477 -7.55 15.43 5.46
C ARG A 477 -8.47 15.93 4.36
N ALA A 478 -7.96 16.67 3.38
CA ALA A 478 -8.76 17.23 2.31
C ALA A 478 -9.10 16.19 1.25
N ASP A 479 -10.32 16.20 0.74
CA ASP A 479 -10.71 15.54 -0.52
C ASP A 479 -10.67 16.52 -1.70
N ALA A 480 -10.82 17.82 -1.41
CA ALA A 480 -10.82 18.91 -2.38
C ALA A 480 -10.22 20.18 -1.77
N PHE A 481 -9.67 21.04 -2.62
CA PHE A 481 -9.15 22.36 -2.22
C PHE A 481 -9.94 23.47 -2.89
N VAL A 482 -10.44 24.41 -2.08
CA VAL A 482 -11.10 25.63 -2.54
C VAL A 482 -10.30 26.83 -2.04
N VAL A 483 -9.87 27.67 -2.97
CA VAL A 483 -9.04 28.85 -2.72
C VAL A 483 -9.89 30.10 -2.89
N LEU A 484 -10.30 30.67 -1.76
CA LEU A 484 -10.98 31.98 -1.71
C LEU A 484 -9.94 33.12 -1.74
N PRO A 485 -10.35 34.35 -2.09
CA PRO A 485 -9.49 35.53 -2.04
C PRO A 485 -8.63 35.63 -0.78
N GLY A 486 -7.34 35.87 -0.97
CA GLY A 486 -6.33 35.69 0.07
C GLY A 486 -5.02 36.42 -0.20
N GLY A 487 -4.17 36.47 0.83
CA GLY A 487 -2.85 37.09 0.78
C GLY A 487 -1.73 36.07 0.58
N PHE A 488 -0.51 36.41 1.02
CA PHE A 488 0.67 35.55 0.88
C PHE A 488 0.52 34.17 1.52
N GLY A 489 -0.16 34.06 2.68
CA GLY A 489 -0.40 32.77 3.33
C GLY A 489 -1.27 31.85 2.47
N THR A 490 -2.34 32.39 1.89
CA THR A 490 -3.23 31.66 0.97
C THR A 490 -2.48 31.23 -0.29
N LEU A 491 -1.59 32.09 -0.82
CA LEU A 491 -0.75 31.76 -1.98
C LEU A 491 0.28 30.66 -1.65
N ASP A 492 0.95 30.73 -0.50
CA ASP A 492 1.88 29.70 -0.04
C ASP A 492 1.19 28.32 0.04
N GLU A 493 0.00 28.27 0.63
CA GLU A 493 -0.81 27.06 0.72
C GLU A 493 -1.26 26.55 -0.65
N ALA A 494 -1.83 27.42 -1.50
CA ALA A 494 -2.36 27.02 -2.79
C ALA A 494 -1.27 26.58 -3.78
N LEU A 495 -0.13 27.27 -3.81
CA LEU A 495 1.00 26.92 -4.69
C LEU A 495 1.67 25.62 -4.27
N GLU A 496 1.73 25.32 -2.97
CA GLU A 496 2.25 24.04 -2.48
C GLU A 496 1.38 22.88 -2.97
N ILE A 497 0.05 22.99 -2.86
CA ILE A 497 -0.86 21.95 -3.38
C ILE A 497 -0.79 21.84 -4.91
N ILE A 498 -0.60 22.94 -5.64
CA ILE A 498 -0.34 22.88 -7.10
C ILE A 498 0.96 22.13 -7.39
N ALA A 499 2.04 22.43 -6.67
CA ALA A 499 3.33 21.77 -6.85
C ALA A 499 3.28 20.28 -6.47
N SER A 500 2.62 19.93 -5.35
CA SER A 500 2.40 18.54 -4.93
C SER A 500 1.59 17.76 -5.96
N LYS A 501 0.55 18.37 -6.55
CA LYS A 501 -0.22 17.77 -7.66
C LYS A 501 0.63 17.55 -8.90
N GLN A 502 1.49 18.51 -9.25
CA GLN A 502 2.44 18.39 -10.37
C GLN A 502 3.47 17.27 -10.14
N LEU A 503 3.83 17.00 -8.88
CA LEU A 503 4.70 15.89 -8.48
C LEU A 503 3.96 14.54 -8.31
N HIS A 504 2.66 14.50 -8.59
CA HIS A 504 1.79 13.32 -8.43
C HIS A 504 1.61 12.85 -6.99
N MET A 505 1.85 13.72 -6.00
CA MET A 505 1.67 13.39 -4.58
C MET A 505 0.19 13.31 -4.19
N HIS A 506 -0.71 13.94 -4.95
CA HIS A 506 -2.15 13.77 -4.83
C HIS A 506 -2.85 14.04 -6.16
N ARG A 507 -4.12 13.60 -6.27
CA ARG A 507 -4.97 13.79 -7.46
C ARG A 507 -6.21 14.67 -7.23
N LYS A 508 -6.33 15.23 -6.03
CA LYS A 508 -7.47 16.01 -5.53
C LYS A 508 -7.78 17.26 -6.39
N PRO A 509 -9.05 17.66 -6.57
CA PRO A 509 -9.42 18.90 -7.27
C PRO A 509 -8.91 20.14 -6.53
N ILE A 510 -8.46 21.13 -7.30
CA ILE A 510 -8.04 22.46 -6.80
C ILE A 510 -8.88 23.49 -7.55
N VAL A 511 -9.63 24.31 -6.82
CA VAL A 511 -10.51 25.34 -7.40
C VAL A 511 -10.20 26.70 -6.80
N PHE A 512 -9.92 27.67 -7.65
CA PHE A 512 -9.82 29.07 -7.29
C PHE A 512 -11.17 29.75 -7.53
N VAL A 513 -11.71 30.41 -6.50
CA VAL A 513 -12.94 31.20 -6.61
C VAL A 513 -12.57 32.58 -7.13
N ASN A 514 -12.69 32.78 -8.44
CA ASN A 514 -12.30 34.00 -9.15
C ASN A 514 -13.41 35.07 -9.15
N ALA A 515 -14.08 35.24 -8.01
CA ALA A 515 -15.09 36.28 -7.86
C ALA A 515 -14.48 37.67 -8.08
N LYS A 516 -15.17 38.53 -8.84
CA LYS A 516 -14.70 39.86 -9.27
C LYS A 516 -13.31 39.86 -9.94
N GLY A 517 -12.86 38.75 -10.52
CA GLY A 517 -11.55 38.66 -11.19
C GLY A 517 -10.35 38.66 -10.23
N PHE A 518 -10.53 38.37 -8.93
CA PHE A 518 -9.48 38.48 -7.92
C PHE A 518 -8.17 37.73 -8.28
N TRP A 519 -8.28 36.56 -8.92
CA TRP A 519 -7.15 35.70 -9.29
C TRP A 519 -6.58 35.96 -10.68
N GLU A 520 -7.15 36.88 -11.47
CA GLU A 520 -6.65 37.22 -12.81
C GLU A 520 -5.15 37.56 -12.84
N PRO A 521 -4.60 38.35 -11.88
CA PRO A 521 -3.16 38.63 -11.85
C PRO A 521 -2.30 37.37 -11.65
N LEU A 522 -2.76 36.43 -10.81
CA LEU A 522 -2.04 35.18 -10.57
C LEU A 522 -2.09 34.28 -11.81
N THR A 523 -3.24 34.20 -12.47
CA THR A 523 -3.39 33.36 -13.66
C THR A 523 -2.65 33.95 -14.85
N ALA A 524 -2.52 35.28 -14.93
CA ALA A 524 -1.66 35.94 -15.90
C ALA A 524 -0.17 35.59 -15.67
N LEU A 525 0.26 35.46 -14.40
CA LEU A 525 1.60 34.94 -14.08
C LEU A 525 1.75 33.48 -14.51
N PHE A 526 0.76 32.61 -14.27
CA PHE A 526 0.81 31.22 -14.73
C PHE A 526 0.90 31.12 -16.27
N GLU A 527 0.13 31.94 -16.99
CA GLU A 527 0.22 32.01 -18.45
C GLU A 527 1.59 32.53 -18.92
N HIS A 528 2.21 33.45 -18.18
CA HIS A 528 3.59 33.84 -18.43
C HIS A 528 4.58 32.68 -18.23
N LEU A 529 4.44 31.89 -17.16
CA LEU A 529 5.27 30.69 -16.93
C LEU A 529 5.13 29.66 -18.05
N PHE A 530 3.92 29.48 -18.58
CA PHE A 530 3.68 28.62 -19.73
C PHE A 530 4.32 29.14 -21.00
N LYS A 531 4.18 30.44 -21.27
CA LYS A 531 4.77 31.11 -22.43
C LYS A 531 6.30 31.01 -22.43
N GLU A 532 6.93 31.24 -21.27
CA GLU A 532 8.38 31.17 -21.09
C GLU A 532 8.91 29.74 -20.87
N ARG A 533 8.03 28.73 -20.97
CA ARG A 533 8.37 27.30 -20.86
C ARG A 533 8.95 26.87 -19.50
N PHE A 534 8.66 27.61 -18.43
CA PHE A 534 8.91 27.15 -17.06
C PHE A 534 7.87 26.13 -16.58
N ALA A 535 6.76 25.97 -17.32
CA ALA A 535 5.79 24.90 -17.14
C ALA A 535 5.14 24.53 -18.49
N SER A 536 4.79 23.26 -18.69
CA SER A 536 4.03 22.82 -19.87
C SER A 536 2.55 23.21 -19.77
N ALA A 537 2.06 24.07 -20.67
CA ALA A 537 0.63 24.41 -20.75
C ALA A 537 -0.25 23.16 -20.97
N GLN A 538 0.21 22.23 -21.81
CA GLN A 538 -0.50 21.00 -22.14
C GLN A 538 -0.68 20.11 -20.90
N HIS A 539 0.33 20.05 -20.03
CA HIS A 539 0.35 19.14 -18.88
C HIS A 539 -0.10 19.79 -17.57
N HIS A 540 0.03 21.11 -17.44
CA HIS A 540 -0.16 21.78 -16.15
C HIS A 540 -1.36 22.73 -16.11
N ARG A 541 -1.95 23.15 -17.25
CA ARG A 541 -3.10 24.08 -17.22
C ARG A 541 -4.34 23.45 -16.56
N HIS A 542 -4.48 22.13 -16.59
CA HIS A 542 -5.64 21.42 -16.07
C HIS A 542 -5.51 20.99 -14.59
N ILE A 543 -4.41 21.34 -13.91
CA ILE A 543 -4.18 20.89 -12.52
C ILE A 543 -4.98 21.72 -11.50
N TYR A 544 -5.42 22.92 -11.88
CA TYR A 544 -6.32 23.79 -11.12
C TYR A 544 -7.49 24.26 -12.02
N HIS A 545 -8.58 24.69 -11.39
CA HIS A 545 -9.75 25.25 -12.06
C HIS A 545 -10.06 26.65 -11.53
N LEU A 546 -10.51 27.55 -12.41
CA LEU A 546 -11.03 28.87 -12.04
C LEU A 546 -12.54 28.85 -12.16
N ALA A 547 -13.23 29.02 -11.05
CA ALA A 547 -14.68 29.16 -11.01
C ALA A 547 -15.06 30.61 -10.75
N GLU A 548 -15.97 31.17 -11.54
CA GLU A 548 -16.42 32.57 -11.39
C GLU A 548 -17.31 32.77 -10.16
N ASP A 549 -18.00 31.72 -9.73
CA ASP A 549 -18.92 31.71 -8.60
C ASP A 549 -18.92 30.36 -7.85
N LEU A 550 -19.67 30.28 -6.75
CA LEU A 550 -19.77 29.06 -5.94
C LEU A 550 -20.49 27.92 -6.68
N ALA A 551 -21.42 28.23 -7.59
CA ALA A 551 -22.09 27.21 -8.39
C ALA A 551 -21.09 26.47 -9.29
N GLY A 552 -20.19 27.21 -9.94
CA GLY A 552 -19.07 26.68 -10.71
C GLY A 552 -18.10 25.87 -9.86
N VAL A 553 -17.82 26.29 -8.63
CA VAL A 553 -17.00 25.52 -7.68
C VAL A 553 -17.59 24.13 -7.47
N PHE A 554 -18.84 24.06 -7.02
CA PHE A 554 -19.45 22.77 -6.69
C PHE A 554 -19.73 21.92 -7.94
N ALA A 555 -20.09 22.52 -9.08
CA ALA A 555 -20.23 21.80 -10.34
C ALA A 555 -18.91 21.15 -10.78
N TYR A 556 -17.79 21.88 -10.67
CA TYR A 556 -16.48 21.31 -10.93
C TYR A 556 -16.16 20.18 -9.95
N LEU A 557 -16.38 20.38 -8.64
CA LEU A 557 -16.14 19.32 -7.64
C LEU A 557 -17.00 18.07 -7.87
N ASP A 558 -18.24 18.23 -8.34
CA ASP A 558 -19.17 17.13 -8.59
C ASP A 558 -18.81 16.30 -9.83
N THR A 559 -18.20 16.95 -10.82
CA THR A 559 -17.83 16.32 -12.11
C THR A 559 -16.33 16.03 -12.21
N TYR A 560 -15.55 16.33 -11.18
CA TYR A 560 -14.11 16.25 -11.24
C TYR A 560 -13.64 14.81 -11.47
N VAL A 561 -12.90 14.63 -12.56
CA VAL A 561 -12.15 13.41 -12.85
C VAL A 561 -10.67 13.79 -12.89
N PRO A 562 -9.79 13.14 -12.10
CA PRO A 562 -8.38 13.43 -12.15
C PRO A 562 -7.81 13.31 -13.57
N PRO A 563 -7.14 14.36 -14.07
CA PRO A 563 -6.56 14.31 -15.40
C PRO A 563 -5.48 13.23 -15.48
N PRO A 564 -5.24 12.65 -16.68
CA PRO A 564 -4.15 11.72 -16.90
C PRO A 564 -2.84 12.49 -16.80
N PHE A 565 -1.93 12.02 -15.95
CA PHE A 565 -0.64 12.65 -15.78
C PHE A 565 0.39 11.97 -16.70
N PRO A 566 0.96 12.70 -17.68
CA PRO A 566 2.02 12.14 -18.53
C PRO A 566 3.33 12.05 -17.75
N ALA A 567 4.21 11.13 -18.19
CA ALA A 567 5.56 11.03 -17.66
C ALA A 567 6.29 12.38 -17.78
N LYS A 568 7.08 12.69 -16.75
CA LYS A 568 7.97 13.86 -16.55
C LYS A 568 8.22 14.69 -17.82
N TRP A 569 7.91 15.98 -17.76
CA TRP A 569 8.18 16.95 -18.82
C TRP A 569 9.70 17.19 -18.97
N PHE A 570 10.31 16.50 -19.94
CA PHE A 570 11.56 16.89 -20.58
C PHE A 570 11.45 16.66 -22.07
#